data_AF-A0A3A0V6V2-F1
#
_entry.id   AF-A0A3A0V6V2-F1
#
_cell.length_a   1.000
_cell.length_b   1.000
_cell.length_c   1.000
_cell.angle_alpha   90.00
_cell.angle_beta   90.00
_cell.angle_gamma   90.00
#
_symmetry.space_group_name_H-M   'P 1'
#
loop_
_entity.id
_entity.type
_entity.pdbx_description
1 polymer ?
#
loop_
_entity_poly.entity_id
_entity_poly.type
_entity_poly.pdbx_seq_one_letter_code
_entity_poly.pdbx_strand_id
1 'polypeptide(L)'
;MTRNNRIPTNTLINGEKRAKPIDVPEIFKVLSPMIRRRLYHFAIHPNDQEDLCQDVLVRLYCAFKKFDFTDDTPIEHYVNRVIKNVKNDYIRKKCYGNQRQEMLVNEFIVNYQN
;
A
#
# COMPACT_ATOMS: atom_id res chain seq x y z
N MET A 1 27.61 -1.97 -15.45
CA MET A 1 27.56 -0.75 -14.63
C MET A 1 26.64 -1.00 -13.43
N THR A 2 27.21 -1.36 -12.30
CA THR A 2 26.47 -1.80 -11.09
C THR A 2 26.12 -0.57 -10.26
N ARG A 3 24.83 -0.20 -10.18
CA ARG A 3 24.38 0.90 -9.31
C ARG A 3 24.46 0.45 -7.85
N ASN A 4 25.44 0.97 -7.13
CA ASN A 4 25.64 0.77 -5.70
C ASN A 4 24.45 1.34 -4.90
N ASN A 5 23.52 0.48 -4.49
CA ASN A 5 22.49 0.78 -3.47
C ASN A 5 23.05 0.62 -2.04
N ARG A 6 24.21 1.22 -1.74
CA ARG A 6 24.70 1.27 -0.36
C ARG A 6 24.16 2.53 0.31
N ILE A 7 23.16 2.35 1.17
CA ILE A 7 22.79 3.36 2.17
C ILE A 7 24.04 3.59 3.04
N PRO A 8 24.51 4.83 3.24
CA PRO A 8 25.66 5.10 4.09
C PRO A 8 25.26 4.88 5.56
N THR A 9 25.43 3.67 6.07
CA THR A 9 25.13 3.30 7.46
C THR A 9 26.40 3.12 8.28
N ASN A 10 27.28 4.13 8.35
CA ASN A 10 28.21 4.24 9.49
C ASN A 10 28.85 5.63 9.56
N THR A 11 28.46 6.40 10.58
CA THR A 11 29.26 7.49 11.14
C THR A 11 29.52 7.11 12.59
N LEU A 12 30.79 6.90 12.94
CA LEU A 12 31.21 6.56 14.30
C LEU A 12 31.22 7.85 15.12
N ILE A 13 30.32 7.95 16.10
CA ILE A 13 30.46 8.89 17.20
C ILE A 13 30.12 8.14 18.48
N ASN A 14 31.12 7.97 19.34
CA ASN A 14 31.06 7.45 20.71
C ASN A 14 30.41 6.08 20.91
N GLY A 15 31.16 5.00 20.61
CA GLY A 15 31.21 3.74 21.41
C GLY A 15 29.95 2.89 21.61
N GLU A 16 28.75 3.38 21.36
CA GLU A 16 27.49 2.65 21.48
C GLU A 16 26.92 2.43 20.09
N LYS A 17 26.79 1.15 19.70
CA LYS A 17 25.98 0.75 18.54
C LYS A 17 24.50 1.02 18.85
N ARG A 18 24.09 2.28 18.89
CA ARG A 18 22.67 2.63 18.84
C ARG A 18 22.25 2.52 17.38
N ALA A 19 21.46 1.48 17.07
CA ALA A 19 20.74 1.44 15.82
C ALA A 19 19.99 2.78 15.70
N LYS A 20 20.29 3.56 14.65
CA LYS A 20 19.54 4.79 14.39
C LYS A 20 18.06 4.43 14.36
N PRO A 21 17.18 5.21 15.01
CA PRO A 21 15.74 4.99 14.90
C PRO A 21 15.39 4.96 13.42
N ILE A 22 14.67 3.92 13.01
CA ILE A 22 14.26 3.71 11.63
C ILE A 22 13.52 4.97 11.17
N ASP A 23 14.09 5.69 10.20
CA ASP A 23 13.47 6.88 9.62
C ASP A 23 12.41 6.44 8.61
N VAL A 24 11.20 6.24 9.12
CA VAL A 24 10.02 5.76 8.39
C VAL A 24 9.72 6.62 7.15
N PRO A 25 9.75 7.97 7.21
CA PRO A 25 9.68 8.83 6.04
C PRO A 25 10.65 8.45 4.91
N GLU A 26 11.90 8.15 5.23
CA GLU A 26 12.93 7.84 4.24
C GLU A 26 12.69 6.47 3.58
N ILE A 27 12.26 5.49 4.37
CA ILE A 27 11.82 4.18 3.84
C ILE A 27 10.63 4.34 2.90
N PHE A 28 9.67 5.22 3.21
CA PHE A 28 8.51 5.44 2.37
C PHE A 28 8.85 6.14 1.06
N LYS A 29 9.83 7.05 1.03
CA LYS A 29 10.32 7.61 -0.25
C LYS A 29 10.85 6.52 -1.18
N VAL A 30 11.54 5.51 -0.64
CA VAL A 30 12.09 4.39 -1.42
C VAL A 30 10.99 3.41 -1.85
N LEU A 31 10.02 3.12 -0.97
CA LEU A 31 8.96 2.14 -1.25
C LEU A 31 7.85 2.69 -2.17
N SER A 32 7.56 3.99 -2.10
CA SER A 32 6.42 4.59 -2.82
C SER A 32 6.44 4.35 -4.33
N PRO A 33 7.56 4.54 -5.07
CA PRO A 33 7.58 4.27 -6.51
C PRO A 33 7.29 2.79 -6.84
N MET A 34 7.80 1.86 -6.02
CA MET A 34 7.56 0.43 -6.18
C MET A 34 6.09 0.07 -5.95
N ILE A 35 5.49 0.62 -4.88
CA ILE A 35 4.08 0.43 -4.54
C ILE A 35 3.18 1.01 -5.64
N ARG A 36 3.42 2.26 -6.07
CA ARG A 36 2.65 2.90 -7.15
C ARG A 36 2.66 2.07 -8.43
N ARG A 37 3.83 1.53 -8.81
CA ARG A 37 3.95 0.66 -9.99
C ARG A 37 3.15 -0.64 -9.84
N ARG A 38 3.09 -1.24 -8.65
CA ARG A 38 2.30 -2.47 -8.39
C ARG A 38 0.80 -2.22 -8.22
N LEU A 39 0.43 -1.02 -7.80
CA LEU A 39 -0.96 -0.57 -7.74
C LEU A 39 -1.51 -0.16 -9.11
N TYR A 40 -0.67 0.21 -10.07
CA TYR A 40 -1.10 0.55 -11.42
C TYR A 40 -1.92 -0.59 -12.04
N HIS A 41 -3.19 -0.32 -12.30
CA HIS A 41 -4.13 -1.28 -12.88
C HIS A 41 -5.27 -0.53 -13.55
N PHE A 42 -5.70 -0.99 -14.73
CA PHE A 42 -6.73 -0.30 -15.54
C PHE A 42 -8.07 -0.10 -14.80
N ALA A 43 -8.37 -0.95 -13.83
CA ALA A 43 -9.62 -0.87 -13.05
C ALA A 43 -9.61 0.23 -11.96
N ILE A 44 -8.44 0.81 -11.66
CA ILE A 44 -8.23 1.80 -10.59
C ILE A 44 -8.11 3.18 -11.23
N HIS A 45 -8.91 4.14 -10.75
CA HIS A 45 -8.85 5.50 -11.24
C HIS A 45 -7.52 6.17 -10.83
N PRO A 46 -6.87 6.97 -11.68
CA PRO A 46 -5.60 7.62 -11.35
C PRO A 46 -5.62 8.43 -10.06
N ASN A 47 -6.73 9.14 -9.77
CA ASN A 47 -6.87 9.89 -8.51
C ASN A 47 -6.90 8.98 -7.27
N ASP A 48 -7.52 7.80 -7.38
CA ASP A 48 -7.59 6.83 -6.28
C ASP A 48 -6.23 6.14 -6.08
N GLN A 49 -5.33 6.21 -7.06
CA GLN A 49 -4.04 5.53 -6.99
C GLN A 49 -3.13 6.12 -5.89
N GLU A 50 -3.17 7.44 -5.68
CA GLU A 50 -2.41 8.08 -4.60
C GLU A 50 -2.96 7.70 -3.23
N ASP A 51 -4.28 7.70 -3.08
CA ASP A 51 -4.96 7.29 -1.84
C ASP A 51 -4.65 5.83 -1.48
N LEU A 52 -4.72 4.93 -2.47
CA LEU A 52 -4.38 3.52 -2.27
C LEU A 52 -2.90 3.33 -1.96
N CYS A 53 -2.02 4.13 -2.56
CA CYS A 53 -0.59 4.12 -2.22
C CYS A 53 -0.38 4.50 -0.75
N GLN A 54 -1.09 5.53 -0.27
CA GLN A 54 -1.00 5.96 1.12
C GLN A 54 -1.57 4.90 2.08
N ASP A 55 -2.69 4.26 1.75
CA ASP A 55 -3.27 3.16 2.56
C ASP A 55 -2.29 1.97 2.65
N VAL A 56 -1.63 1.61 1.55
CA VAL A 56 -0.56 0.58 1.58
C VAL A 56 0.59 0.99 2.52
N LEU A 57 1.08 2.23 2.44
CA LEU A 57 2.18 2.70 3.30
C LEU A 57 1.81 2.67 4.78
N VAL A 58 0.60 3.12 5.14
CA VAL A 58 0.11 3.09 6.53
C VAL A 58 -0.04 1.66 7.03
N ARG A 59 -0.57 0.74 6.22
CA ARG A 59 -0.68 -0.67 6.59
C ARG A 59 0.68 -1.32 6.75
N LEU A 60 1.66 -0.99 5.90
CA LEU A 60 3.04 -1.45 6.04
C LEU A 60 3.71 -0.91 7.29
N TYR A 61 3.49 0.36 7.64
CA TYR A 61 3.97 0.93 8.90
C TYR A 61 3.51 0.12 10.10
N CYS A 62 2.20 -0.15 10.17
CA CYS A 62 1.58 -0.91 11.24
C CYS A 62 2.07 -2.36 11.26
N ALA A 63 2.29 -2.96 10.09
CA ALA A 63 2.84 -4.31 9.98
C ALA A 63 4.28 -4.37 10.49
N PHE A 64 5.15 -3.42 10.10
CA PHE A 64 6.54 -3.36 10.52
C PHE A 64 6.72 -3.17 12.03
N LYS A 65 5.80 -2.49 12.72
CA LYS A 65 5.81 -2.41 14.19
C LYS A 65 5.65 -3.76 14.89
N LYS A 66 4.98 -4.71 14.23
CA LYS A 66 4.70 -6.05 14.77
C LYS A 66 5.48 -7.13 14.04
N PHE A 67 6.39 -6.72 13.14
CA PHE A 67 7.06 -7.64 12.27
C PHE A 67 8.22 -8.30 13.01
N ASP A 68 8.17 -9.62 13.09
CA ASP A 68 9.27 -10.40 13.59
C ASP A 68 10.27 -10.61 12.45
N PHE A 69 11.38 -9.86 12.49
CA PHE A 69 12.45 -9.95 11.50
C PHE A 69 13.31 -11.23 11.66
N THR A 70 12.99 -12.09 12.64
CA THR A 70 13.69 -13.38 12.84
C THR A 70 13.12 -14.52 11.99
N ASP A 71 11.95 -14.31 11.39
CA ASP A 71 11.31 -15.28 10.50
C ASP A 71 11.96 -15.23 9.10
N ASP A 72 12.09 -16.39 8.44
CA ASP A 72 12.81 -16.55 7.16
C ASP A 72 12.03 -15.98 5.97
N THR A 73 10.86 -15.38 6.23
CA THR A 73 9.98 -14.83 5.20
C THR A 73 10.47 -13.46 4.72
N PRO A 74 10.78 -13.30 3.43
CA PRO A 74 11.24 -12.02 2.91
C PRO A 74 10.19 -10.90 3.07
N ILE A 75 10.64 -9.70 3.44
CA ILE A 75 9.81 -8.49 3.59
C ILE A 75 8.95 -8.19 2.35
N GLU A 76 9.42 -8.58 1.16
CA GLU A 76 8.70 -8.42 -0.09
C GLU A 76 7.36 -9.19 -0.12
N HIS A 77 7.27 -10.36 0.52
CA HIS A 77 6.01 -11.10 0.62
C HIS A 77 4.95 -10.32 1.41
N TYR A 78 5.36 -9.63 2.46
CA TYR A 78 4.46 -8.78 3.25
C TYR A 78 4.00 -7.57 2.44
N VAL A 79 4.92 -6.91 1.74
CA VAL A 79 4.59 -5.80 0.84
C VAL A 79 3.59 -6.24 -0.22
N ASN A 80 3.82 -7.37 -0.88
CA ASN A 80 2.91 -7.93 -1.88
C ASN A 80 1.54 -8.28 -1.31
N ARG A 81 1.50 -8.87 -0.11
CA ARG A 81 0.25 -9.20 0.57
C ARG A 81 -0.58 -7.96 0.88
N VAL A 82 0.04 -6.90 1.39
CA VAL A 82 -0.65 -5.63 1.69
C VAL A 82 -1.19 -5.00 0.40
N ILE A 83 -0.38 -4.93 -0.66
CA ILE A 83 -0.81 -4.39 -1.95
C ILE A 83 -2.00 -5.18 -2.51
N LYS A 84 -1.94 -6.52 -2.48
CA LYS A 84 -3.02 -7.38 -2.97
C LYS A 84 -4.33 -7.15 -2.18
N ASN A 85 -4.24 -7.05 -0.86
CA ASN A 85 -5.40 -6.79 -0.02
C ASN A 85 -6.04 -5.43 -0.31
N VAL A 86 -5.23 -4.37 -0.44
CA VAL A 86 -5.73 -3.03 -0.77
C VAL A 86 -6.42 -3.00 -2.13
N LYS A 87 -5.85 -3.66 -3.15
CA LYS A 87 -6.49 -3.79 -4.47
C LYS A 87 -7.83 -4.52 -4.40
N ASN A 88 -7.89 -5.64 -3.67
CA ASN A 88 -9.12 -6.41 -3.52
C ASN A 88 -10.19 -5.61 -2.76
N ASP A 89 -9.81 -4.88 -1.71
CA ASP A 89 -10.72 -3.99 -0.97
C ASP A 89 -11.31 -2.91 -1.88
N TYR A 90 -10.46 -2.28 -2.71
CA TYR A 90 -10.91 -1.27 -3.68
C TYR A 90 -11.90 -1.86 -4.69
N ILE A 91 -11.56 -2.98 -5.32
CA ILE A 91 -12.43 -3.63 -6.32
C ILE A 91 -13.77 -4.00 -5.68
N ARG A 92 -13.76 -4.60 -4.48
CA ARG A 92 -15.00 -4.94 -3.75
C ARG A 92 -15.87 -3.71 -3.51
N LYS A 93 -15.29 -2.63 -2.99
CA LYS A 93 -16.04 -1.36 -2.77
C LYS A 93 -16.64 -0.82 -4.06
N LYS A 94 -15.89 -0.86 -5.17
CA LYS A 94 -16.37 -0.40 -6.47
C LYS A 94 -17.52 -1.26 -6.99
N CYS A 95 -17.42 -2.58 -6.90
CA CYS A 95 -18.50 -3.49 -7.28
C CYS A 95 -19.77 -3.26 -6.46
N TYR A 96 -19.66 -3.13 -5.12
CA TYR A 96 -20.82 -2.82 -4.28
C TYR A 96 -21.43 -1.44 -4.59
N GLY A 97 -20.60 -0.45 -4.93
CA GLY A 97 -21.07 0.86 -5.37
C GLY A 97 -21.92 0.76 -6.63
N ASN A 98 -21.44 0.03 -7.64
CA ASN A 98 -22.17 -0.17 -8.90
C ASN A 98 -23.49 -0.93 -8.69
N GLN A 99 -23.46 -2.04 -7.95
CA GLN A 99 -24.66 -2.81 -7.63
C GLN A 99 -25.71 -1.94 -6.91
N ARG A 100 -25.27 -1.09 -5.97
CA ARG A 100 -26.15 -0.16 -5.27
C ARG A 100 -26.77 0.88 -6.21
N GLN A 101 -25.99 1.40 -7.16
CA GLN A 101 -26.52 2.34 -8.16
C GLN A 101 -27.56 1.68 -9.06
N GLU A 102 -27.31 0.45 -9.53
CA GLU A 102 -28.29 -0.30 -10.33
C GLU A 102 -29.59 -0.56 -9.57
N MET A 103 -29.50 -0.94 -8.28
CA MET A 103 -30.69 -1.13 -7.44
C MET A 103 -31.51 0.16 -7.28
N LEU A 104 -30.85 1.30 -7.05
CA LEU A 104 -31.53 2.60 -6.94
C LEU A 104 -32.22 3.01 -8.24
N VAL A 105 -31.59 2.78 -9.39
CA VAL A 105 -32.21 3.05 -10.70
C VAL A 105 -33.44 2.17 -10.91
N ASN A 106 -33.35 0.87 -10.60
CA ASN A 106 -34.46 -0.06 -10.73
C ASN A 106 -35.63 0.30 -9.81
N GLU A 107 -35.36 0.66 -8.55
CA GLU A 107 -36.38 1.15 -7.61
C GLU A 107 -37.11 2.38 -8.18
N PHE A 108 -36.36 3.30 -8.80
CA PHE A 108 -36.94 4.50 -9.38
C PHE A 108 -37.78 4.20 -10.64
N ILE A 109 -37.30 3.35 -11.56
CA ILE A 109 -38.04 2.97 -12.78
C ILE A 109 -39.39 2.30 -12.44
N VAL A 110 -39.41 1.41 -11.45
CA VAL A 110 -40.63 0.73 -11.01
C VAL A 110 -41.71 1.73 -10.57
N ASN A 111 -41.32 2.87 -9.99
CA ASN A 111 -42.27 3.90 -9.57
C ASN A 111 -42.86 4.74 -10.72
N TYR A 112 -42.24 4.81 -11.91
CA TYR A 112 -42.80 5.52 -13.07
C TYR A 112 -43.78 4.68 -13.89
N GLN A 113 -43.76 3.37 -13.71
CA GLN A 113 -44.59 2.42 -14.47
C GLN A 113 -45.89 2.06 -13.73
N ASN A 114 -46.14 2.65 -12.56
CA ASN A 114 -47.39 2.58 -11.80
C ASN A 114 -48.19 3.88 -11.95
#